data_AF-A0A6B8WB76-F1
#
_entry.id   AF-A0A6B8WB76-F1
#
_cell.length_a   1.000
_cell.length_b   1.000
_cell.length_c   1.000
_cell.angle_alpha   90.00
_cell.angle_beta   90.00
_cell.angle_gamma   90.00
#
_symmetry.space_group_name_H-M   'P 1'
#
loop_
_entity.id
_entity.type
_entity.pdbx_description
1 polymer ?
#
loop_
_entity_poly.entity_id
_entity_poly.type
_entity_poly.pdbx_seq_one_letter_code
_entity_poly.pdbx_strand_id
1 'polypeptide(L)'
;MFPITNIAGARKDELWSVREDLHVRFGDTVEFYLIDALLDSVAAEFDREGGIGAFRKVLIEREVVSQLKRGADLSHLYTDYSTAA
;
A
#
# COMPACT_ATOMS: atom_id res chain seq x y z
N MET A 1 35.28 -11.70 -12.26
CA MET A 1 35.25 -10.94 -10.99
C MET A 1 34.27 -9.79 -11.20
N PHE A 2 33.03 -9.94 -10.73
CA PHE A 2 32.03 -8.88 -10.84
C PHE A 2 32.21 -7.94 -9.63
N PRO A 3 32.28 -6.62 -9.80
CA PRO A 3 32.36 -5.72 -8.66
C PRO A 3 31.05 -5.81 -7.88
N ILE A 4 31.14 -6.07 -6.58
CA ILE A 4 30.00 -5.96 -5.67
C ILE A 4 29.70 -4.46 -5.58
N THR A 5 28.72 -4.00 -6.36
CA THR A 5 28.24 -2.63 -6.33
C THR A 5 27.67 -2.34 -4.95
N ASN A 6 28.42 -1.57 -4.16
CA ASN A 6 27.96 -0.68 -3.09
C ASN A 6 26.70 -1.13 -2.30
N ILE A 7 26.90 -1.77 -1.15
CA ILE A 7 25.83 -2.14 -0.18
C ILE A 7 25.36 -0.90 0.63
N ALA A 8 25.40 0.31 0.06
CA ALA A 8 24.97 1.54 0.73
C ALA A 8 23.45 1.83 0.59
N GLY A 9 22.68 0.92 0.01
CA GLY A 9 21.32 1.19 -0.45
C GLY A 9 20.19 0.45 0.25
N ALA A 10 20.44 -0.36 1.29
CA ALA A 10 19.37 -0.97 2.06
C ALA A 10 18.73 0.09 2.98
N ARG A 11 18.05 1.08 2.38
CA ARG A 11 17.01 1.83 3.08
C ARG A 11 16.07 0.75 3.63
N LYS A 12 16.07 0.57 4.95
CA LYS A 12 15.11 -0.33 5.59
C LYS A 12 13.75 0.21 5.20
N ASP A 13 13.00 -0.56 4.42
CA ASP A 13 11.60 -0.25 4.19
C ASP A 13 10.91 -0.40 5.56
N GLU A 14 10.72 0.73 6.24
CA GLU A 14 10.10 0.78 7.57
C GLU A 14 8.64 0.27 7.52
N LEU A 15 8.04 0.29 6.33
CA LEU A 15 6.70 -0.18 6.03
C LEU A 15 6.69 -1.59 5.44
N TRP A 16 7.83 -2.30 5.34
CA TRP A 16 7.91 -3.63 4.74
C TRP A 16 6.86 -4.60 5.30
N SER A 17 6.70 -4.64 6.62
CA SER A 17 5.69 -5.54 7.22
C SER A 17 4.25 -5.14 6.91
N VAL A 18 3.96 -3.86 6.66
CA VAL A 18 2.63 -3.38 6.22
C VAL A 18 2.42 -3.75 4.77
N ARG A 19 3.45 -3.58 3.93
CA ARG A 19 3.43 -3.98 2.52
C ARG A 19 3.08 -5.46 2.36
N GLU A 20 3.79 -6.33 3.07
CA GLU A 20 3.53 -7.77 3.06
C GLU A 20 2.12 -8.11 3.57
N ASP A 21 1.65 -7.48 4.66
CA ASP A 21 0.29 -7.71 5.17
C ASP A 21 -0.78 -7.30 4.14
N LEU A 22 -0.60 -6.17 3.46
CA LEU A 22 -1.52 -5.71 2.43
C LEU A 22 -1.52 -6.64 1.21
N HIS A 23 -0.36 -7.14 0.78
CA HIS A 23 -0.28 -8.14 -0.28
C HIS A 23 -1.01 -9.44 0.08
N VAL A 24 -0.84 -9.93 1.31
CA VAL A 24 -1.56 -11.14 1.76
C VAL A 24 -3.07 -10.91 1.80
N ARG A 25 -3.53 -9.71 2.19
CA ARG A 25 -4.96 -9.43 2.41
C ARG A 25 -5.72 -9.01 1.17
N PHE A 26 -5.06 -8.31 0.25
CA PHE A 26 -5.71 -7.70 -0.92
C PHE A 26 -5.12 -8.20 -2.24
N GLY A 27 -4.05 -8.97 -2.21
CA GLY A 27 -3.34 -9.42 -3.40
C GLY A 27 -4.15 -10.29 -4.36
N ASP A 28 -5.18 -10.97 -3.85
CA ASP A 28 -6.09 -11.77 -4.69
C ASP A 28 -7.10 -10.89 -5.47
N THR A 29 -7.28 -9.63 -5.07
CA THR A 29 -8.30 -8.71 -5.63
C THR A 29 -7.67 -7.47 -6.27
N VAL A 30 -6.50 -7.06 -5.80
CA VAL A 30 -5.80 -5.84 -6.23
C VAL A 30 -4.36 -6.20 -6.58
N GLU A 31 -3.93 -5.78 -7.75
CA GLU A 31 -2.56 -5.97 -8.24
C GLU A 31 -1.52 -5.37 -7.27
N PHE A 32 -0.44 -6.11 -7.00
CA PHE A 32 0.55 -5.74 -5.99
C PHE A 32 1.17 -4.36 -6.27
N TYR A 33 1.41 -4.02 -7.54
CA TYR A 33 1.97 -2.71 -7.89
C TYR A 33 1.04 -1.53 -7.51
N LEU A 34 -0.28 -1.76 -7.49
CA LEU A 34 -1.25 -0.73 -7.06
C LEU A 34 -1.27 -0.61 -5.54
N ILE A 35 -1.16 -1.73 -4.83
CA ILE A 35 -1.02 -1.76 -3.36
C ILE A 35 0.25 -0.99 -2.96
N ASP A 36 1.37 -1.27 -3.64
CA ASP A 36 2.65 -0.62 -3.41
C ASP A 36 2.60 0.88 -3.69
N ALA A 37 2.06 1.28 -4.84
CA ALA A 37 1.95 2.69 -5.22
C ALA A 37 1.06 3.48 -4.25
N LEU A 38 -0.02 2.86 -3.77
CA LEU A 38 -0.91 3.47 -2.80
C LEU A 38 -0.23 3.64 -1.44
N LEU A 39 0.47 2.61 -0.94
CA LEU A 39 1.22 2.66 0.30
C LEU A 39 2.28 3.77 0.27
N ASP A 40 3.03 3.86 -0.83
CA ASP A 40 4.07 4.86 -1.01
C ASP A 40 3.47 6.28 -1.11
N SER A 41 2.33 6.44 -1.77
CA SER A 41 1.63 7.73 -1.86
C SER A 41 1.15 8.22 -0.50
N VAL A 42 0.48 7.37 0.28
CA VAL A 42 -0.01 7.70 1.63
C VAL A 42 1.16 8.00 2.56
N ALA A 43 2.23 7.20 2.51
CA ALA A 43 3.42 7.44 3.31
C ALA A 43 4.07 8.80 3.00
N ALA A 44 4.17 9.16 1.71
CA ALA A 44 4.72 10.43 1.27
C ALA A 44 3.85 11.62 1.71
N GLU A 45 2.53 11.48 1.75
CA GLU A 45 1.62 12.51 2.25
C GLU A 45 1.79 12.73 3.76
N PHE A 46 1.84 11.65 4.54
CA PHE A 46 2.11 11.71 5.98
C PHE A 46 3.45 12.38 6.31
N ASP A 47 4.49 12.14 5.50
CA ASP A 47 5.80 12.77 5.69
C ASP A 47 5.77 14.28 5.39
N ARG A 48 4.97 14.71 4.41
CA ARG A 48 4.77 16.15 4.10
C ARG A 48 4.00 16.88 5.20
N GLU A 49 3.04 16.21 5.84
CA GLU A 49 2.23 16.78 6.93
C GLU A 49 2.98 16.84 8.27
N GLY A 50 4.23 16.38 8.32
CA GLY A 50 5.03 16.36 9.56
C GLY A 50 4.59 15.27 10.54
N GLY A 51 3.95 14.20 10.04
CA GLY A 51 3.44 13.07 10.81
C GLY A 51 4.54 12.18 11.40
N ILE A 52 5.36 12.71 12.31
CA ILE A 52 6.38 11.96 13.04
C ILE A 52 5.81 11.65 14.43
N GLY A 53 5.08 10.54 14.53
CA GLY A 53 4.54 10.04 15.78
C GLY A 53 4.79 8.54 15.95
N ALA A 54 4.81 8.05 17.19
CA ALA A 54 5.01 6.64 17.51
C ALA A 54 4.00 5.69 16.81
N PHE A 55 2.89 6.22 16.29
CA PHE A 55 1.84 5.50 15.58
C PHE A 55 1.83 5.68 14.05
N ARG A 56 2.87 6.32 13.46
CA ARG A 56 2.93 6.61 12.01
C ARG A 56 2.56 5.41 11.15
N LYS A 57 3.17 4.26 11.42
CA LYS A 57 2.95 3.01 10.68
C LYS A 57 1.50 2.53 10.71
N VAL A 58 0.87 2.59 11.88
CA VAL A 58 -0.52 2.18 12.09
C VAL A 58 -1.50 3.13 11.39
N LEU A 59 -1.22 4.44 11.41
CA LEU A 59 -2.04 5.44 10.73
C LEU A 59 -1.98 5.29 9.21
N ILE A 60 -0.77 5.08 8.66
CA ILE A 60 -0.56 4.81 7.23
C ILE A 60 -1.30 3.53 6.82
N GLU A 61 -1.10 2.43 7.54
CA GLU A 61 -1.78 1.16 7.25
C GLU A 61 -3.30 1.33 7.26
N ARG A 62 -3.84 2.00 8.29
CA ARG A 62 -5.29 2.25 8.42
C ARG A 62 -5.84 3.03 7.23
N GLU A 63 -5.14 4.06 6.76
CA GLU A 63 -5.59 4.86 5.63
C GLU A 63 -5.52 4.06 4.32
N VAL A 64 -4.44 3.32 4.08
CA VAL A 64 -4.30 2.46 2.90
C VAL A 64 -5.40 1.40 2.86
N VAL A 65 -5.65 0.72 3.99
CA VAL A 65 -6.75 -0.25 4.12
C VAL A 65 -8.11 0.42 3.85
N SER A 66 -8.32 1.64 4.33
CA SER A 66 -9.57 2.37 4.08
C SER A 66 -9.76 2.67 2.58
N GLN A 67 -8.71 3.11 1.90
CA GLN A 67 -8.74 3.38 0.46
C GLN A 67 -8.92 2.11 -0.37
N LEU A 68 -8.21 1.03 -0.06
CA LEU A 68 -8.38 -0.27 -0.73
C LEU A 68 -9.79 -0.81 -0.56
N LYS A 69 -10.36 -0.72 0.64
CA LYS A 69 -11.75 -1.14 0.89
C LYS A 69 -12.77 -0.30 0.12
N ARG A 70 -12.59 1.02 0.07
CA ARG A 70 -13.46 1.90 -0.75
C ARG A 70 -13.36 1.56 -2.24
N GLY A 71 -12.15 1.31 -2.74
CA GLY A 71 -11.94 0.89 -4.13
C GLY A 71 -12.56 -0.48 -4.45
N ALA A 72 -12.41 -1.45 -3.53
CA ALA A 72 -13.00 -2.77 -3.65
C ALA A 72 -14.54 -2.74 -3.61
N ASP A 73 -15.13 -1.92 -2.72
CA ASP A 73 -16.58 -1.76 -2.60
C ASP A 73 -17.20 -1.17 -3.89
N LEU A 74 -16.53 -0.20 -4.51
CA LEU A 74 -16.95 0.36 -5.79
C LEU A 74 -16.85 -0.65 -6.96
N SER A 75 -15.89 -1.59 -6.91
CA SER A 75 -15.76 -2.63 -7.94
C SER A 75 -16.91 -3.66 -7.90
N HIS A 76 -17.39 -3.99 -6.69
CA HIS A 76 -18.54 -4.88 -6.52
C HIS A 76 -19.82 -4.24 -7.05
N LEU A 77 -20.02 -2.95 -6.75
CA LEU A 77 -21.16 -2.18 -7.27
C LEU A 77 -21.18 -2.11 -8.81
N TYR A 78 -20.03 -2.05 -9.49
CA TYR A 78 -19.99 -2.02 -10.97
C TYR A 78 -20.30 -3.39 -11.61
N THR A 79 -20.02 -4.49 -10.91
CA THR A 79 -20.27 -5.85 -11.40
C THR A 79 -21.76 -6.21 -11.37
N ASP A 80 -22.47 -5.76 -10.33
CA ASP A 80 -23.91 -6.00 -10.18
C ASP A 80 -24.76 -5.30 -11.26
N TYR A 81 -24.32 -4.14 -11.78
CA TYR A 81 -25.04 -3.44 -12.87
C TYR A 81 -24.85 -4.07 -14.25
N SER A 82 -23.81 -4.89 -14.46
CA SER A 82 -23.52 -5.47 -15.79
C SER A 82 -24.20 -6.81 -16.06
N THR A 83 -24.84 -7.43 -15.06
CA THR A 83 -25.50 -8.75 -15.20
C THR A 83 -27.03 -8.64 -15.37
N ALA A 84 -27.57 -7.42 -15.43
CA ALA A 84 -29.00 -7.14 -15.56
C ALA A 84 -29.43 -6.76 -16.99
N ALA A 85 -28.67 -7.16 -18.02
CA ALA A 85 -28.98 -6.91 -19.43
C ALA A 85 -29.25 -8.22 -20.20
#